data_AF-A0A7S2GD43-F1
#
_entry.id   AF-A0A7S2GD43-F1
#
_cell.length_a   1.000
_cell.length_b   1.000
_cell.length_c   1.000
_cell.angle_alpha   90.00
_cell.angle_beta   90.00
_cell.angle_gamma   90.00
#
_symmetry.space_group_name_H-M   'P 1'
#
loop_
_entity.id
_entity.type
_entity.pdbx_description
1 polymer ?
#
loop_
_entity_poly.entity_id
_entity_poly.type
_entity_poly.pdbx_seq_one_letter_code
_entity_poly.pdbx_strand_id
1 'polypeptide(L)'
;QQKGIKDGFTYHETEMQNKWDYMAFVFHLREKNVQDYTGPEQTIRLLIEQGDVSWLPLGRSKLLEDSEEQTGREDVLVRLERQCQSLGQRSEGGAKAWRGILQAVAALDA
;
A
#
# COMPACT_ATOMS: atom_id res chain seq x y z
N GLN A 1 0.88 -7.03 -0.14
CA GLN A 1 -0.03 -7.60 -1.14
C GLN A 1 -0.90 -6.47 -1.62
N GLN A 2 -0.77 -6.01 -2.87
CA GLN A 2 -1.78 -5.16 -3.49
C GLN A 2 -3.12 -5.84 -3.24
N LYS A 3 -4.06 -5.21 -2.51
CA LYS A 3 -5.42 -5.73 -2.40
C LYS A 3 -5.92 -5.82 -3.84
N GLY A 4 -5.99 -7.02 -4.40
CA GLY A 4 -6.46 -7.27 -5.75
C GLY A 4 -7.96 -7.06 -5.79
N ILE A 5 -8.40 -5.80 -5.68
CA ILE A 5 -9.80 -5.43 -5.81
C ILE A 5 -10.14 -5.58 -7.28
N LYS A 6 -10.97 -6.58 -7.58
CA LYS A 6 -11.53 -6.77 -8.91
C LYS A 6 -12.33 -5.51 -9.25
N ASP A 7 -11.97 -4.86 -10.35
CA ASP A 7 -12.55 -3.59 -10.79
C ASP A 7 -12.35 -2.43 -9.78
N GLY A 8 -11.09 -2.21 -9.39
CA GLY A 8 -10.73 -1.22 -8.37
C GLY A 8 -11.12 0.23 -8.68
N PHE A 9 -11.20 0.61 -9.97
CA PHE A 9 -11.65 1.95 -10.34
C PHE A 9 -13.15 2.13 -10.07
N THR A 10 -13.99 1.21 -10.53
CA THR A 10 -15.44 1.25 -10.28
C THR A 10 -15.71 1.20 -8.78
N TYR A 11 -15.05 0.29 -8.04
CA TYR A 11 -15.17 0.24 -6.59
C TYR A 11 -14.78 1.57 -5.92
N HIS A 12 -13.72 2.21 -6.40
CA HIS A 12 -13.30 3.50 -5.88
C HIS A 12 -14.35 4.60 -6.14
N GLU A 13 -14.90 4.65 -7.36
CA GLU A 13 -15.88 5.66 -7.75
C GLU A 13 -17.26 5.45 -7.11
N THR A 14 -17.73 4.21 -6.97
CA THR A 14 -19.09 3.91 -6.50
C THR A 14 -19.19 3.72 -5.00
N GLU A 15 -18.16 3.16 -4.35
CA GLU A 15 -18.21 2.79 -2.93
C GLU A 15 -17.34 3.68 -2.03
N MET A 16 -16.19 4.15 -2.52
CA MET A 16 -15.23 4.91 -1.69
C MET A 16 -15.34 6.42 -1.86
N GLN A 17 -15.56 6.90 -3.09
CA GLN A 17 -15.67 8.31 -3.45
C GLN A 17 -16.94 8.57 -4.27
N ASN A 18 -18.07 8.07 -3.79
CA ASN A 18 -19.34 8.30 -4.43
C ASN A 18 -19.71 9.79 -4.41
N LYS A 19 -19.89 10.39 -5.59
CA LYS A 19 -20.18 11.82 -5.75
C LYS A 19 -21.50 12.23 -5.06
N TRP A 20 -22.48 11.32 -5.03
CA TRP A 20 -23.78 11.59 -4.42
C TRP A 20 -23.72 11.60 -2.90
N ASP A 21 -22.82 10.84 -2.29
CA ASP A 21 -22.62 10.88 -0.84
C ASP A 21 -22.09 12.25 -0.39
N TYR A 22 -21.17 12.85 -1.16
CA TYR A 22 -20.72 14.23 -0.90
C TYR A 22 -21.87 15.24 -1.02
N MET A 23 -22.72 15.10 -2.04
CA MET A 23 -23.88 15.98 -2.21
C MET A 23 -24.88 15.81 -1.05
N ALA A 24 -25.20 14.57 -0.69
CA ALA A 24 -26.07 14.25 0.43
C ALA A 24 -25.52 14.79 1.75
N PHE A 25 -24.20 14.70 1.97
CA PHE A 25 -23.53 15.26 3.15
C PHE A 25 -23.66 16.78 3.23
N VAL A 26 -23.55 17.50 2.11
CA VAL A 26 -23.78 18.96 2.08
C VAL A 26 -25.21 19.31 2.47
N PHE A 27 -26.21 18.57 1.98
CA PHE A 27 -27.61 18.76 2.39
C PHE A 27 -27.81 18.41 3.88
N HIS A 28 -27.25 17.29 4.34
CA HIS A 28 -27.30 16.87 5.73
C HIS A 28 -26.76 17.95 6.68
N LEU A 29 -25.61 18.55 6.36
CA LEU A 29 -25.05 19.65 7.15
C LEU A 29 -26.00 20.86 7.19
N ARG A 30 -26.67 21.19 6.08
CA ARG A 30 -27.59 22.35 6.03
C ARG A 30 -28.86 22.15 6.85
N GLU A 31 -29.33 20.92 6.98
CA GLU A 31 -30.56 20.59 7.71
C GLU A 31 -30.31 20.32 9.20
N LYS A 32 -29.14 19.77 9.54
CA LYS A 32 -28.76 19.41 10.90
C LYS A 32 -28.57 20.67 11.78
N ASN A 33 -29.01 20.58 13.03
CA ASN A 33 -28.83 21.65 14.02
C ASN A 33 -27.34 21.87 14.29
N VAL A 34 -26.90 23.13 14.28
CA VAL A 34 -25.52 23.54 14.48
C VAL A 34 -24.95 23.05 15.83
N GLN A 35 -25.78 22.96 16.87
CA GLN A 35 -25.33 22.47 18.19
C GLN A 35 -25.04 20.96 18.21
N ASP A 36 -25.52 20.22 17.21
CA ASP A 36 -25.32 18.77 17.09
C ASP A 36 -24.14 18.41 16.16
N TYR A 37 -23.44 19.41 15.62
CA TYR A 37 -22.28 19.16 14.78
C TYR A 37 -21.14 18.54 15.59
N THR A 38 -20.54 17.53 15.00
CA THR A 38 -19.23 17.02 15.40
C THR A 38 -18.13 17.99 14.97
N GLY A 39 -16.93 17.85 15.54
CA GLY A 39 -15.79 18.70 15.18
C GLY A 39 -15.48 18.76 13.68
N PRO A 40 -15.42 17.62 12.96
CA PRO A 40 -15.22 17.62 11.51
C PRO A 40 -16.37 18.29 10.75
N GLU A 41 -17.62 18.04 11.14
CA GLU A 41 -18.79 18.66 10.50
C GLU A 41 -18.78 20.18 10.64
N GLN A 42 -18.48 20.70 11.83
CA GLN A 42 -18.35 22.14 12.07
C GLN A 42 -17.24 22.76 11.20
N THR A 43 -16.11 22.07 11.07
CA THR A 43 -14.98 22.53 10.25
C THR A 43 -15.35 22.58 8.78
N ILE A 44 -15.95 21.50 8.26
CA ILE A 44 -16.36 21.41 6.86
C ILE A 44 -17.48 22.42 6.55
N ARG A 45 -18.42 22.64 7.49
CA ARG A 45 -19.47 23.66 7.34
C ARG A 45 -18.89 25.05 7.09
N LEU A 46 -17.88 25.45 7.86
CA LEU A 46 -17.21 26.75 7.70
C LEU A 46 -16.52 26.86 6.33
N LEU A 47 -15.85 25.80 5.88
CA LEU A 47 -15.20 25.77 4.56
C LEU A 47 -16.23 25.90 3.43
N ILE A 48 -17.37 25.20 3.53
CA ILE A 48 -18.47 25.32 2.57
C ILE A 48 -19.03 26.75 2.52
N GLU A 49 -19.23 27.39 3.67
CA GLU A 49 -19.72 28.79 3.73
C GLU A 49 -18.74 29.79 3.11
N GLN A 50 -17.44 29.49 3.17
CA GLN A 50 -16.38 30.29 2.55
C GLN A 50 -16.20 29.99 1.05
N GLY A 51 -16.93 29.02 0.51
CA GLY A 51 -16.73 28.53 -0.86
C GLY A 51 -15.41 27.78 -1.06
N ASP A 52 -14.78 27.32 0.03
CA ASP A 52 -13.54 26.56 -0.01
C ASP A 52 -13.84 25.06 -0.24
N VAL A 53 -13.16 24.49 -1.24
CA VAL A 53 -13.26 23.08 -1.64
C VAL A 53 -12.14 22.21 -1.07
N SER A 54 -11.24 22.78 -0.25
CA SER A 54 -10.09 22.10 0.36
C SER A 54 -10.45 20.91 1.25
N TRP A 55 -11.71 20.82 1.71
CA TRP A 55 -12.22 19.68 2.46
C TRP A 55 -12.45 18.42 1.61
N LEU A 56 -12.51 18.56 0.28
CA LEU A 56 -12.59 17.42 -0.63
C LEU A 56 -11.20 16.77 -0.80
N PRO A 57 -11.10 15.44 -0.93
CA PRO A 57 -9.83 14.75 -1.14
C PRO A 57 -9.36 14.92 -2.60
N LEU A 58 -8.87 16.10 -2.96
CA LEU A 58 -8.37 16.40 -4.30
C LEU A 58 -6.97 15.82 -4.51
N GLY A 59 -6.82 15.01 -5.57
CA GLY A 59 -5.53 14.40 -5.92
C GLY A 59 -5.04 13.34 -4.92
N ARG A 60 -5.88 12.92 -3.98
CA ARG A 60 -5.55 11.94 -2.93
C ARG A 60 -6.72 11.02 -2.64
N SER A 61 -6.42 9.83 -2.14
CA SER A 61 -7.43 8.93 -1.59
C SER A 61 -6.80 7.96 -0.60
N LYS A 62 -7.60 7.44 0.34
CA LYS A 62 -7.13 6.42 1.28
C LYS A 62 -6.57 5.19 0.57
N LEU A 63 -7.12 4.81 -0.58
CA LEU A 63 -6.64 3.65 -1.35
C LEU A 63 -5.22 3.87 -1.89
N LEU A 64 -4.90 5.10 -2.32
CA LEU A 64 -3.57 5.48 -2.76
C LEU A 64 -2.59 5.58 -1.59
N GLU A 65 -3.00 6.25 -0.51
CA GLU A 65 -2.18 6.42 0.71
C GLU A 65 -1.83 5.06 1.35
N ASP A 66 -2.80 4.14 1.47
CA ASP A 66 -2.58 2.78 1.97
C ASP A 66 -1.60 1.98 1.10
N SER A 67 -1.56 2.24 -0.21
CA SER A 67 -0.64 1.59 -1.14
C SER A 67 0.79 2.11 -0.97
N GLU A 68 0.95 3.42 -0.74
CA GLU A 68 2.26 4.03 -0.48
C GLU A 68 2.85 3.55 0.84
N GLU A 69 2.05 3.50 1.92
CA GLU A 69 2.48 2.96 3.22
C GLU A 69 2.93 1.49 3.14
N GLN A 70 2.26 0.69 2.30
CA GLN A 70 2.66 -0.71 2.08
C GLN A 70 3.94 -0.84 1.26
N THR A 71 4.25 0.13 0.41
CA THR A 71 5.49 0.13 -0.40
C THR A 71 6.72 0.42 0.48
N GLY A 72 6.54 1.11 1.62
CA GLY A 72 7.59 1.34 2.61
C GLY A 72 7.98 0.14 3.49
N ARG A 73 7.18 -0.95 3.51
CA ARG A 73 7.55 -2.22 4.15
C ARG A 73 8.50 -2.97 3.23
N GLU A 74 9.79 -2.97 3.55
CA GLU A 74 10.91 -3.67 2.87
C GLU A 74 10.47 -4.42 1.61
N ASP A 75 10.70 -3.79 0.44
CA ASP A 75 10.26 -4.28 -0.85
C ASP A 75 10.47 -5.79 -0.95
N VAL A 76 9.36 -6.53 -1.06
CA VAL A 76 9.37 -7.98 -1.07
C VAL A 76 10.32 -8.51 -2.15
N LEU A 77 10.48 -7.76 -3.25
CA LEU A 77 11.43 -8.07 -4.31
C LEU A 77 12.88 -7.99 -3.84
N VAL A 78 13.25 -6.94 -3.09
CA VAL A 78 14.59 -6.79 -2.51
C VAL A 78 14.88 -7.91 -1.51
N ARG A 79 13.90 -8.30 -0.70
CA ARG A 79 14.06 -9.44 0.22
C ARG A 79 14.24 -10.76 -0.54
N LEU A 80 13.43 -11.01 -1.55
CA LEU A 80 13.52 -12.21 -2.39
C LEU A 80 14.85 -12.26 -3.15
N GLU A 81 15.31 -11.14 -3.68
CA GLU A 81 16.59 -11.04 -4.39
C GLU A 81 17.76 -11.40 -3.45
N ARG A 82 17.79 -10.83 -2.25
CA ARG A 82 18.79 -11.19 -1.22
C ARG A 82 18.77 -12.67 -0.87
N GLN A 83 17.57 -13.24 -0.72
CA GLN A 83 17.42 -14.67 -0.44
C GLN A 83 17.98 -15.53 -1.59
N CYS A 84 17.65 -15.22 -2.84
CA CYS A 84 18.18 -15.91 -4.01
C CYS A 84 19.71 -15.81 -4.11
N GLN A 85 20.28 -14.64 -3.89
CA GLN A 85 21.74 -14.44 -3.89
C GLN A 85 22.42 -15.28 -2.80
N SER A 86 21.84 -15.31 -1.59
CA SER A 86 22.37 -16.12 -0.48
C SER A 86 22.35 -17.62 -0.78
N LEU A 87 21.30 -18.09 -1.45
CA LEU A 87 21.15 -19.50 -1.84
C LEU A 87 22.14 -19.87 -2.95
N GLY A 88 22.35 -18.97 -3.92
CA GLY A 88 23.35 -19.13 -4.97
C GLY A 88 24.77 -19.31 -4.39
N GLN A 89 25.18 -18.41 -3.50
CA GLN A 89 26.51 -18.48 -2.86
C GLN A 89 26.72 -19.77 -2.06
N ARG A 90 25.69 -20.23 -1.34
CA ARG A 90 25.74 -21.50 -0.59
C ARG A 90 25.87 -22.71 -1.51
N SER A 91 25.16 -22.70 -2.64
CA SER A 91 25.24 -23.75 -3.67
C SER A 91 26.64 -23.82 -4.27
N GLU A 92 27.21 -22.67 -4.67
CA GLU A 92 28.55 -22.59 -5.24
C GLU A 92 29.64 -23.01 -4.25
N GLY A 93 29.52 -22.60 -2.98
CA GLY A 93 30.40 -23.02 -1.90
C GLY A 93 30.36 -24.53 -1.69
N GLY A 94 29.17 -25.12 -1.68
CA GLY A 94 28.98 -26.57 -1.61
C GLY A 94 29.64 -27.30 -2.79
N ALA A 95 29.44 -26.81 -4.02
CA ALA A 95 30.05 -27.41 -5.21
C ALA A 95 31.59 -27.31 -5.21
N LYS A 96 32.17 -26.24 -4.64
CA LYS A 96 33.63 -26.14 -4.45
C LYS A 96 34.13 -27.12 -3.40
N ALA A 97 33.45 -27.23 -2.26
CA ALA A 97 33.80 -28.17 -1.20
C ALA A 97 33.76 -29.63 -1.69
N TRP A 98 32.69 -30.01 -2.40
CA TRP A 98 32.57 -31.35 -3.00
C TRP A 98 33.67 -31.67 -4.00
N ARG A 99 34.06 -30.71 -4.86
CA ARG A 99 35.20 -30.88 -5.77
C ARG A 99 36.51 -31.09 -5.04
N GLY A 100 36.76 -30.33 -3.96
CA GLY A 100 37.97 -30.50 -3.14
C GLY A 100 38.05 -31.88 -2.49
N ILE A 101 36.93 -32.39 -1.97
CA ILE A 101 36.86 -33.75 -1.40
C ILE A 101 37.15 -34.80 -2.47
N LEU A 102 36.54 -34.70 -3.66
CA LEU A 102 36.77 -35.65 -4.75
C LEU A 102 38.24 -35.67 -5.21
N GLN A 103 38.89 -34.49 -5.29
CA GLN A 103 40.32 -34.41 -5.61
C GLN A 103 41.20 -35.04 -4.53
N ALA A 104 40.88 -34.82 -3.24
CA ALA A 104 41.64 -35.39 -2.13
C ALA A 104 41.51 -36.92 -2.07
N VAL A 105 40.31 -37.47 -2.32
CA VAL A 105 40.10 -38.92 -2.40
C VAL A 105 40.86 -39.51 -3.58
N ALA A 106 40.79 -38.90 -4.77
CA ALA A 106 41.52 -39.38 -5.94
C ALA A 106 43.05 -39.37 -5.75
N ALA A 107 43.58 -38.47 -4.93
CA ALA A 107 45.00 -38.38 -4.60
C ALA A 107 45.46 -39.41 -3.54
N LEU A 108 44.55 -40.02 -2.79
CA LEU A 108 44.84 -41.09 -1.82
C LEU A 108 44.90 -42.47 -2.47
N ASP A 109 44.25 -42.63 -3.63
CA ASP A 109 44.20 -43.86 -4.42
C ASP A 109 45.35 -43.97 -5.47
N ALA A 110 46.28 -43.00 -5.51
CA ALA A 110 47.43 -42.95 -6.42
C ALA A 110 48.76 -43.16 -5.67
#